data_AF-A0A6P6WMJ1-F1
#
_entry.id   AF-A0A6P6WMJ1-F1
#
_cell.length_a   1.000
_cell.length_b   1.000
_cell.length_c   1.000
_cell.angle_alpha   90.00
_cell.angle_beta   90.00
_cell.angle_gamma   90.00
#
_symmetry.space_group_name_H-M   'P 1'
#
loop_
_entity.id
_entity.type
_entity.pdbx_description
1 polymer ?
#
loop_
_entity_poly.entity_id
_entity_poly.type
_entity_poly.pdbx_seq_one_letter_code
_entity_poly.pdbx_strand_id
1 'polypeptide(L)' 'MLSLYRECLRRAKYIGHKQHNTELVVGMVRQQFKKHMHETDPDKIQKLKDDAARGLINHIIYESEQMTGRKFSKSF' A
#
# COMPACT_ATOMS: atom_id res chain seq x y z
N MET A 1 3.84 4.75 14.43
CA MET A 1 2.98 5.41 13.41
C MET A 1 3.78 6.12 12.32
N LEU A 2 4.71 7.02 12.65
CA LEU A 2 5.49 7.81 11.68
C LEU A 2 6.29 6.98 10.64
N SER A 3 6.91 5.87 11.06
CA SER A 3 7.69 5.00 10.16
C SER A 3 6.81 4.36 9.07
N LEU A 4 5.68 3.77 9.46
CA LEU A 4 4.75 3.11 8.54
C LEU A 4 4.11 4.10 7.55
N TYR A 5 3.76 5.30 8.02
CA TYR A 5 3.22 6.36 7.16
C TYR A 5 4.24 6.81 6.10
N ARG A 6 5.50 7.00 6.49
CA ARG A 6 6.59 7.35 5.55
C ARG A 6 6.85 6.23 4.54
N GLU A 7 6.84 4.98 4.99
CA GLU A 7 7.00 3.80 4.13
C GLU A 7 5.86 3.69 3.11
N CYS A 8 4.60 3.84 3.55
CA CYS A 8 3.42 3.82 2.68
C CYS A 8 3.46 4.97 1.66
N LEU A 9 3.88 6.17 2.05
CA LEU A 9 4.02 7.31 1.14
C LEU A 9 5.14 7.11 0.11
N ARG A 10 6.29 6.55 0.53
CA ARG A 10 7.40 6.25 -0.39
C ARG A 10 6.96 5.28 -1.47
N ARG A 11 6.27 4.21 -1.06
CA ARG A 11 5.74 3.20 -1.97
C ARG A 11 4.63 3.78 -2.85
N ALA A 12 3.67 4.50 -2.29
CA ALA A 12 2.62 5.17 -3.05
C ALA A 12 3.19 6.10 -4.15
N LYS A 13 4.27 6.83 -3.86
CA LYS A 13 4.95 7.65 -4.87
C LYS A 13 5.59 6.83 -5.99
N TYR A 14 6.25 5.72 -5.63
CA TYR A 14 6.88 4.83 -6.60
C TYR A 14 5.85 4.18 -7.54
N ILE A 15 4.77 3.65 -6.96
CA ILE A 15 3.63 3.04 -7.69
C ILE A 15 2.98 4.07 -8.61
N GLY A 16 2.70 5.23 -8.04
CA GLY A 16 2.18 6.38 -8.72
C GLY A 16 2.95 6.76 -9.96
N HIS A 17 4.27 6.85 -9.82
CA HIS A 17 5.18 7.24 -10.90
C HIS A 17 5.18 6.22 -12.03
N LYS A 18 5.12 4.92 -11.70
CA LYS A 18 5.01 3.83 -12.68
C LYS A 18 3.69 3.81 -13.45
N GLN A 19 2.59 4.25 -12.84
CA GLN A 19 1.25 4.25 -13.47
C GLN A 19 0.76 5.64 -13.91
N HIS A 20 1.63 6.66 -13.88
CA HIS A 20 1.27 8.07 -14.10
C HIS A 20 0.13 8.61 -13.21
N ASN A 21 -0.17 7.95 -12.08
CA ASN A 21 -1.29 8.25 -11.19
C ASN A 21 -0.84 8.60 -9.76
N THR A 22 0.35 9.19 -9.63
CA THR A 22 1.01 9.48 -8.34
C THR A 22 0.19 10.27 -7.37
N GLU A 23 -0.46 11.34 -7.82
CA GLU A 23 -1.24 12.18 -6.93
C GLU A 23 -2.46 11.45 -6.36
N LEU A 24 -3.06 10.55 -7.15
CA LEU A 24 -4.24 9.80 -6.76
C LEU A 24 -3.89 8.75 -5.69
N VAL A 25 -2.82 7.96 -5.92
CA VAL A 25 -2.38 6.92 -4.98
C VAL A 25 -1.84 7.54 -3.67
N VAL A 26 -1.05 8.63 -3.77
CA VAL A 26 -0.57 9.36 -2.59
C VAL A 26 -1.72 10.05 -1.85
N GLY A 27 -2.68 10.60 -2.59
CA GLY A 27 -3.89 11.22 -2.05
C GLY A 27 -4.75 10.24 -1.26
N MET A 28 -4.93 9.02 -1.78
CA MET A 28 -5.65 7.94 -1.07
C MET A 28 -4.97 7.55 0.24
N VAL A 29 -3.65 7.36 0.24
CA VAL A 29 -2.88 7.06 1.47
C VAL A 29 -3.01 8.20 2.48
N ARG A 30 -2.92 9.45 2.02
CA ARG A 30 -3.10 10.63 2.89
C ARG A 30 -4.51 10.71 3.47
N GLN A 31 -5.55 10.52 2.66
CA GLN A 31 -6.93 10.55 3.14
C GLN A 31 -7.20 9.44 4.14
N GLN A 32 -6.74 8.21 3.89
CA GLN A 32 -6.96 7.09 4.80
C GLN A 32 -6.29 7.30 6.15
N PHE A 33 -5.05 7.80 6.17
CA PHE A 33 -4.37 8.15 7.41
C PHE A 33 -5.02 9.34 8.13
N LYS A 34 -5.50 10.35 7.40
CA LYS A 34 -6.21 11.50 7.99
C LYS A 34 -7.56 11.10 8.57
N LYS A 35 -8.31 10.25 7.87
CA LYS A 35 -9.63 9.74 8.30
C LYS A 35 -9.54 8.92 9.58
N HIS A 36 -8.48 8.14 9.73
CA HIS A 36 -8.24 7.30 10.90
C HIS A 36 -7.20 7.90 11.87
N MET A 37 -6.90 9.20 11.77
CA MET A 37 -5.91 9.87 12.64
C MET A 37 -6.35 9.92 14.10
N HIS A 38 -7.67 9.94 14.34
CA HIS A 38 -8.29 9.87 15.67
C HIS A 38 -8.74 8.46 16.03
N GLU A 39 -8.44 7.49 15.14
CA GLU A 39 -8.06 6.11 15.48
C GLU A 39 -7.56 5.86 16.90
N THR A 40 -8.37 5.49 17.90
CA THR A 40 -7.84 5.09 19.23
C THR A 40 -8.01 3.61 19.52
N ASP A 41 -8.85 2.93 18.76
CA ASP A 41 -9.07 1.50 18.86
C ASP A 41 -7.84 0.72 18.30
N PRO A 42 -7.14 -0.06 19.14
CA PRO A 42 -5.92 -0.76 18.73
C PRO A 42 -6.18 -1.85 17.68
N ASP A 43 -7.34 -2.51 17.71
CA ASP A 43 -7.69 -3.58 16.77
C ASP A 43 -8.00 -3.00 15.39
N LYS A 44 -8.72 -1.88 15.34
CA LYS A 44 -8.94 -1.15 14.07
C LYS A 44 -7.65 -0.62 13.49
N ILE A 45 -6.78 -0.03 14.32
CA ILE A 45 -5.46 0.45 13.87
C ILE A 45 -4.66 -0.72 13.29
N GLN A 46 -4.64 -1.87 13.97
CA GLN A 46 -3.90 -3.02 13.49
C GLN A 46 -4.46 -3.55 12.16
N LYS A 47 -5.79 -3.65 12.05
CA LYS A 47 -6.47 -4.05 10.81
C LYS A 47 -6.16 -3.11 9.63
N LEU A 48 -6.18 -1.80 9.86
CA LEU A 48 -5.83 -0.81 8.83
C LEU A 48 -4.37 -0.94 8.36
N LYS A 49 -3.47 -1.30 9.28
CA LYS A 49 -2.05 -1.55 8.95
C LYS A 49 -1.90 -2.84 8.14
N ASP A 50 -2.65 -3.88 8.49
CA ASP A 50 -2.65 -5.15 7.77
C ASP A 50 -3.24 -5.00 6.36
N ASP A 51 -4.33 -4.25 6.21
CA ASP A 51 -4.95 -3.96 4.91
C ASP A 51 -4.01 -3.14 4.00
N ALA A 52 -3.31 -2.14 4.57
CA ALA A 52 -2.29 -1.38 3.83
C ALA A 52 -1.10 -2.26 3.42
N ALA A 53 -0.62 -3.13 4.32
CA ALA A 53 0.45 -4.07 4.02
C ALA A 53 0.06 -5.06 2.91
N ARG A 54 -1.18 -5.59 2.94
CA ARG A 54 -1.71 -6.44 1.88
C ARG A 54 -1.83 -5.70 0.55
N GLY A 55 -2.31 -4.45 0.56
CA GLY A 55 -2.35 -3.62 -0.65
C GLY A 55 -0.96 -3.45 -1.28
N LEU A 56 0.06 -3.23 -0.45
CA LEU A 56 1.46 -3.15 -0.90
C LEU A 56 1.99 -4.49 -1.43
N ILE A 57 1.71 -5.60 -0.75
CA ILE A 57 2.14 -6.94 -1.17
C ILE A 57 1.48 -7.33 -2.49
N ASN A 58 0.17 -7.13 -2.62
CA ASN A 58 -0.57 -7.40 -3.86
C ASN A 58 0.01 -6.59 -5.03
N HIS A 59 0.41 -5.35 -4.77
CA HIS A 59 1.03 -4.54 -5.79
C HIS A 59 2.45 -5.00 -6.16
N ILE A 60 3.27 -5.41 -5.18
CA ILE A 60 4.58 -6.01 -5.44
C ILE A 60 4.45 -7.29 -6.27
N ILE A 61 3.47 -8.14 -5.94
CA ILE A 61 3.21 -9.38 -6.70
C ILE A 61 2.81 -9.03 -8.13
N TYR A 62 1.87 -8.11 -8.31
CA TYR A 62 1.46 -7.66 -9.64
C TYR A 62 2.63 -7.08 -10.46
N GLU A 63 3.46 -6.22 -9.87
CA GLU A 63 4.67 -5.71 -10.55
C GLU A 63 5.68 -6.82 -10.85
N SER A 64 5.87 -7.78 -9.94
CA SER A 64 6.75 -8.93 -10.15
C SER A 64 6.26 -9.83 -11.28
N GLU A 65 4.96 -10.07 -11.38
CA GLU A 65 4.35 -10.82 -12.48
C GLU A 65 4.55 -10.09 -13.83
N GLN A 66 4.42 -8.76 -13.84
CA GLN A 66 4.64 -7.96 -15.04
C GLN A 66 6.11 -7.87 -15.46
N MET A 67 7.06 -7.83 -14.51
CA MET A 67 8.50 -7.79 -14.81
C MET A 67 9.07 -9.15 -15.22
N THR A 68 8.53 -10.25 -14.71
CA THR A 68 9.11 -11.59 -14.94
C THR A 68 8.43 -12.37 -16.05
N GLY A 69 7.24 -11.97 -16.51
CA GLY A 69 6.47 -12.70 -17.54
C GLY A 69 6.10 -14.15 -17.16
N ARG A 70 6.48 -14.60 -15.95
CA ARG A 70 6.18 -15.91 -15.40
C ARG A 70 5.14 -15.72 -14.31
N LYS A 71 3.92 -16.18 -14.58
CA LYS A 71 2.90 -16.42 -13.55
C LYS A 71 3.55 -17.23 -12.44
N PHE A 72 3.70 -16.65 -11.26
CA PHE A 72 4.10 -17.42 -10.09
C PHE A 72 2.91 -18.31 -9.75
N SER A 73 2.90 -19.51 -10.30
CA SER A 73 1.94 -20.55 -9.93
C SER A 73 2.05 -20.76 -8.43
N LYS A 74 1.06 -20.26 -7.68
CA LYS A 74 0.84 -20.64 -6.29
C LYS A 74 0.60 -22.15 -6.27
N SER A 75 1.63 -22.92 -5.96
CA SER A 75 1.43 -24.26 -5.38
C SER A 75 0.93 -24.05 -3.96
N PHE A 76 -0.36 -24.25 -3.78
CA PHE A 76 -0.96 -24.61 -2.50
C PHE A 76 -0.57 -26.04 -2.13
#